data_AF-A0A7J4RCP8-F1
#
_entry.id   AF-A0A7J4RCP8-F1
#
_cell.length_a   1.000
_cell.length_b   1.000
_cell.length_c   1.000
_cell.angle_alpha   90.00
_cell.angle_beta   90.00
_cell.angle_gamma   90.00
#
_symmetry.space_group_name_H-M   'P 1'
#
loop_
_entity.id
_entity.type
_entity.pdbx_description
1 polymer ?
#
loop_
_entity_poly.entity_id
_entity_poly.type
_entity_poly.pdbx_seq_one_letter_code
_entity_poly.pdbx_strand_id
1 'polypeptide(L)'
;MRAKGYMFTMDAVLAATLLFSGIIAASLFYIHVNENTETKIGSDVLTVFANVRVMDINNPFIAELIANGNISDLNNTVIEQIGEFASQGNYDLASRLILNLTEGITDADFAVYFDDDLIYGTPSDSPMVVSSRRMVSGIQLNKTREGYTSRVIITGVINRTEFAFVYFEGFEGEGNLTKFLFIPEGVSAESAYMELEGGG
;
A
#
# COMPACT_ATOMS: atom_id res chain seq x y z
N MET A 1 46.47 -26.09 -53.42
CA MET A 1 46.04 -26.53 -52.07
C MET A 1 46.54 -25.64 -50.93
N ARG A 2 47.73 -25.02 -50.99
CA ARG A 2 48.31 -24.20 -49.91
C ARG A 2 47.49 -22.94 -49.52
N ALA A 3 46.87 -22.24 -50.47
CA ALA A 3 46.08 -21.04 -50.19
C ALA A 3 44.77 -21.32 -49.41
N LYS A 4 44.18 -22.51 -49.57
CA LYS A 4 42.94 -22.88 -48.87
C LYS A 4 43.19 -23.17 -47.39
N GLY A 5 44.32 -23.79 -47.06
CA GLY A 5 44.73 -24.00 -45.67
C GLY A 5 45.04 -22.70 -44.95
N TYR A 6 45.67 -21.74 -45.64
CA TYR A 6 45.95 -20.42 -45.08
C TYR A 6 44.66 -19.63 -44.76
N MET A 7 43.69 -19.64 -45.68
CA MET A 7 42.39 -19.00 -45.43
C MET A 7 41.62 -19.67 -44.29
N PHE A 8 41.69 -21.00 -44.18
CA PHE A 8 41.08 -21.73 -43.06
C PHE A 8 41.73 -21.39 -41.71
N THR A 9 43.07 -21.29 -41.65
CA THR A 9 43.76 -20.88 -40.42
C THR A 9 43.51 -19.42 -40.07
N MET A 10 43.41 -18.53 -41.07
CA MET A 10 43.11 -17.12 -40.86
C MET A 10 41.70 -16.94 -40.28
N ASP A 11 40.71 -17.63 -40.85
CA ASP A 11 39.32 -17.58 -40.37
C ASP A 11 39.20 -18.13 -38.95
N ALA A 12 39.89 -19.24 -38.64
CA ALA A 12 39.93 -19.79 -37.29
C ALA A 12 40.57 -18.81 -36.27
N VAL A 13 41.63 -18.10 -36.64
CA VAL A 13 42.26 -17.10 -35.77
C VAL A 13 41.32 -15.91 -35.56
N LEU A 14 40.70 -15.39 -36.61
CA LEU A 14 39.73 -14.29 -36.51
C LEU A 14 38.53 -14.67 -35.64
N ALA A 15 37.97 -15.85 -35.84
CA ALA A 15 36.87 -16.37 -35.03
C ALA A 15 37.28 -16.52 -33.55
N ALA A 16 38.48 -17.03 -33.27
CA ALA A 16 38.99 -17.14 -31.91
C ALA A 16 39.17 -15.77 -31.27
N THR A 17 39.76 -14.79 -31.98
CA THR A 17 39.92 -13.43 -31.47
C THR A 17 38.57 -12.80 -31.15
N LEU A 18 37.58 -12.94 -32.04
CA LEU A 18 36.25 -12.37 -31.85
C LEU A 18 35.53 -13.02 -30.65
N LEU A 19 35.68 -14.33 -30.48
CA LEU A 19 35.14 -15.07 -29.35
C LEU A 19 35.78 -14.62 -28.02
N PHE A 20 37.13 -14.53 -27.96
CA PHE A 20 37.81 -14.06 -26.76
C PHE A 20 37.48 -12.60 -26.44
N SER A 21 37.41 -11.72 -27.44
CA SER A 21 36.97 -10.33 -27.26
C SER A 21 35.55 -10.25 -26.73
N GLY A 22 34.65 -11.11 -27.20
CA GLY A 22 33.28 -11.21 -26.70
C GLY A 22 33.23 -11.63 -25.22
N ILE A 23 34.03 -12.61 -24.82
CA ILE A 23 34.12 -13.06 -23.41
C ILE A 23 34.70 -11.94 -22.52
N ILE A 24 35.76 -11.26 -22.96
CA ILE A 24 36.36 -10.15 -22.22
C ILE A 24 35.36 -9.00 -22.09
N ALA A 25 34.68 -8.62 -23.18
CA ALA A 25 33.64 -7.59 -23.14
C ALA A 25 32.51 -7.99 -22.17
N ALA A 26 31.99 -9.21 -22.27
CA ALA A 26 30.96 -9.71 -21.35
C ALA A 26 31.42 -9.68 -19.89
N SER A 27 32.68 -10.04 -19.62
CA SER A 27 33.27 -9.95 -18.27
C SER A 27 33.41 -8.52 -17.76
N LEU A 28 33.71 -7.55 -18.63
CA LEU A 28 33.83 -6.13 -18.26
C LEU A 28 32.47 -5.48 -18.03
N PHE A 29 31.45 -5.91 -18.76
CA PHE A 29 30.06 -5.46 -18.58
C PHE A 29 29.27 -6.29 -17.57
N TYR A 30 29.88 -7.33 -16.97
CA TYR A 30 29.25 -8.11 -15.91
C TYR A 30 29.22 -7.27 -14.63
N ILE A 31 28.11 -6.55 -14.45
CA ILE A 31 27.82 -5.79 -13.24
C ILE A 31 27.81 -6.79 -12.08
N HIS A 32 28.85 -6.75 -11.25
CA HIS A 32 28.81 -7.41 -9.96
C HIS A 32 27.83 -6.63 -9.11
N VAL A 33 26.61 -7.14 -8.97
CA VAL A 33 25.76 -6.81 -7.83
C VAL A 33 26.42 -7.48 -6.64
N ASN A 34 27.47 -6.86 -6.10
CA ASN A 34 27.89 -7.22 -4.76
C ASN A 34 26.68 -6.93 -3.86
N GLU A 35 26.31 -7.90 -3.02
CA GLU A 35 25.47 -7.64 -1.85
C GLU A 35 26.27 -6.73 -0.89
N ASN A 36 26.46 -5.48 -1.31
CA ASN A 36 27.21 -4.46 -0.60
C ASN A 36 26.40 -4.06 0.64
N THR A 37 27.10 -3.61 1.68
CA THR A 37 26.53 -3.09 2.94
C THR A 37 25.30 -2.19 2.75
N GLU A 38 25.20 -1.46 1.65
CA GLU A 38 24.06 -0.61 1.30
C GLU A 38 22.73 -1.36 1.09
N THR A 39 22.74 -2.56 0.49
CA THR A 39 21.53 -3.40 0.41
C THR A 39 21.05 -3.82 1.81
N LYS A 40 22.00 -4.02 2.74
CA LYS A 40 21.70 -4.36 4.13
C LYS A 40 21.13 -3.17 4.89
N ILE A 41 21.72 -1.97 4.75
CA ILE A 41 21.22 -0.76 5.44
C ILE A 41 19.77 -0.46 5.04
N GLY A 42 19.45 -0.46 3.74
CA GLY A 42 18.07 -0.20 3.29
C GLY A 42 17.08 -1.27 3.78
N SER A 43 17.50 -2.54 3.79
CA SER A 43 16.69 -3.63 4.34
C SER A 43 16.51 -3.54 5.86
N ASP A 44 17.54 -3.16 6.60
CA ASP A 44 17.53 -3.07 8.06
C ASP A 44 16.67 -1.90 8.52
N VAL A 45 16.82 -0.72 7.91
CA VAL A 45 15.96 0.46 8.18
C VAL A 45 14.50 0.11 7.91
N LEU A 46 14.20 -0.51 6.76
CA LEU A 46 12.86 -0.95 6.42
C LEU A 46 12.31 -1.97 7.42
N THR A 47 13.15 -2.90 7.89
CA THR A 47 12.78 -3.93 8.86
C THR A 47 12.48 -3.32 10.23
N VAL A 48 13.28 -2.36 10.69
CA VAL A 48 13.03 -1.61 11.92
C VAL A 48 11.73 -0.84 11.78
N PHE A 49 11.54 -0.09 10.69
CA PHE A 49 10.34 0.71 10.48
C PHE A 49 9.07 -0.14 10.43
N ALA A 50 9.16 -1.35 9.89
CA ALA A 50 8.02 -2.23 9.74
C ALA A 50 7.66 -3.07 10.96
N ASN A 51 8.49 -3.09 12.00
CA ASN A 51 8.26 -3.94 13.18
C ASN A 51 8.26 -3.17 14.50
N VAL A 52 8.98 -2.05 14.59
CA VAL A 52 9.01 -1.22 15.79
C VAL A 52 7.75 -0.36 15.84
N ARG A 53 7.03 -0.44 16.96
CA ARG A 53 5.85 0.40 17.22
C ARG A 53 6.28 1.78 17.67
N VAL A 54 5.49 2.78 17.30
CA VAL A 54 5.74 4.19 17.68
C VAL A 54 5.81 4.34 19.20
N MET A 55 4.97 3.63 19.95
CA MET A 55 4.98 3.66 21.42
C MET A 55 6.25 3.08 22.07
N ASP A 56 6.97 2.21 21.36
CA ASP A 56 8.17 1.54 21.89
C ASP A 56 9.42 2.43 21.70
N ILE A 57 9.30 3.55 20.99
CA ILE A 57 10.41 4.46 20.69
C ILE A 57 10.42 5.60 21.70
N ASN A 58 11.48 5.65 22.51
CA ASN A 58 11.73 6.79 23.39
C ASN A 58 12.38 7.94 22.60
N ASN A 59 11.56 8.77 21.93
CA ASN A 59 12.01 9.92 21.17
C ASN A 59 11.21 11.19 21.54
N PRO A 60 11.86 12.33 21.86
CA PRO A 60 11.16 13.56 22.24
C PRO A 60 10.19 14.10 21.19
N PHE A 61 10.53 13.98 19.90
CA PHE A 61 9.68 14.41 18.80
C PHE A 61 8.41 13.55 18.70
N ILE A 62 8.52 12.23 18.90
CA ILE A 62 7.35 11.35 18.97
C ILE A 62 6.46 11.72 20.16
N ALA A 63 7.05 12.00 21.33
CA ALA A 63 6.30 12.43 22.51
C ALA A 63 5.51 13.73 22.25
N GLU A 64 6.10 14.68 21.53
CA GLU A 64 5.43 15.91 21.10
C GLU A 64 4.26 15.62 20.14
N LEU A 65 4.46 14.74 19.15
CA LEU A 65 3.42 14.37 18.21
C LEU A 65 2.22 13.68 18.88
N ILE A 66 2.48 12.85 19.90
CA ILE A 66 1.44 12.22 20.72
C ILE A 66 0.71 13.28 21.55
N ALA A 67 1.44 14.20 22.21
CA ALA A 67 0.85 15.25 23.03
C ALA A 67 -0.01 16.23 22.20
N ASN A 68 0.39 16.51 20.97
CA ASN A 68 -0.34 17.37 20.04
C ASN A 68 -1.54 16.66 19.37
N GLY A 69 -1.73 15.37 19.61
CA GLY A 69 -2.82 14.58 19.01
C GLY A 69 -2.61 14.24 17.53
N ASN A 70 -1.41 14.43 16.99
CA ASN A 70 -1.08 14.07 15.61
C ASN A 70 -0.91 12.55 15.44
N ILE A 71 -0.54 11.84 16.51
CA ILE A 71 -0.47 10.37 16.54
C ILE A 71 -1.61 9.88 17.43
N SER A 72 -2.65 9.31 16.80
CA SER A 72 -3.80 8.74 17.50
C SER A 72 -3.62 7.25 17.83
N ASP A 73 -2.97 6.49 16.96
CA ASP A 73 -2.77 5.05 17.15
C ASP A 73 -1.32 4.73 17.52
N LEU A 74 -1.12 4.51 18.83
CA LEU A 74 0.18 4.20 19.42
C LEU A 74 0.71 2.80 19.04
N ASN A 75 -0.18 1.90 18.58
CA ASN A 75 0.20 0.55 18.18
C ASN A 75 0.71 0.47 16.75
N ASN A 76 0.55 1.54 15.96
CA ASN A 76 1.15 1.63 14.64
C ASN A 76 2.66 1.39 14.71
N THR A 77 3.17 0.64 13.75
CA THR A 77 4.59 0.60 13.41
C THR A 77 5.03 1.93 12.81
N VAL A 78 6.34 2.21 12.79
CA VAL A 78 6.86 3.46 12.20
C VAL A 78 6.43 3.60 10.74
N ILE A 79 6.46 2.52 9.94
CA ILE A 79 6.06 2.57 8.53
C ILE A 79 4.56 2.85 8.38
N GLU A 80 3.73 2.32 9.28
CA GLU A 80 2.29 2.61 9.31
C GLU A 80 2.05 4.07 9.68
N GLN A 81 2.79 4.62 10.64
CA GLN A 81 2.66 6.02 11.01
C GLN A 81 3.13 6.97 9.91
N ILE A 82 4.21 6.63 9.20
CA ILE A 82 4.66 7.37 8.01
C ILE A 82 3.57 7.34 6.94
N GLY A 83 3.01 6.16 6.66
CA GLY A 83 1.92 6.00 5.71
C GLY A 83 0.66 6.78 6.12
N GLU A 84 0.34 6.84 7.40
CA GLU A 84 -0.78 7.63 7.92
C GLU A 84 -0.59 9.12 7.66
N PHE A 85 0.58 9.67 7.99
CA PHE A 85 0.90 11.06 7.69
C PHE A 85 0.88 11.36 6.18
N ALA A 86 1.46 10.49 5.36
CA ALA A 86 1.41 10.62 3.91
C ALA A 86 -0.05 10.59 3.39
N SER A 87 -0.87 9.67 3.91
CA SER A 87 -2.28 9.51 3.49
C SER A 87 -3.16 10.73 3.80
N GLN A 88 -2.78 11.52 4.80
CA GLN A 88 -3.44 12.75 5.25
C GLN A 88 -2.87 14.01 4.57
N GLY A 89 -1.86 13.88 3.70
CA GLY A 89 -1.16 15.00 3.06
C GLY A 89 -0.13 15.70 3.96
N ASN A 90 0.17 15.15 5.13
CA ASN A 90 1.12 15.68 6.10
C ASN A 90 2.55 15.19 5.81
N TYR A 91 3.03 15.40 4.58
CA TYR A 91 4.35 14.95 4.12
C TYR A 91 5.51 15.53 4.95
N ASP A 92 5.38 16.77 5.42
CA ASP A 92 6.37 17.41 6.28
C ASP A 92 6.55 16.68 7.62
N LEU A 93 5.46 16.20 8.23
CA LEU A 93 5.52 15.43 9.48
C LEU A 93 6.14 14.06 9.25
N ALA A 94 5.79 13.41 8.15
CA ALA A 94 6.36 12.13 7.75
C ALA A 94 7.88 12.24 7.52
N SER A 95 8.31 13.26 6.79
CA SER A 95 9.72 13.55 6.52
C SER A 95 10.51 13.84 7.80
N ARG A 96 9.96 14.68 8.68
CA ARG A 96 10.59 14.98 9.98
C ARG A 96 10.65 13.78 10.91
N LEU A 97 9.65 12.89 10.87
CA LEU A 97 9.66 11.64 11.64
C LEU A 97 10.80 10.73 11.16
N ILE A 98 10.95 10.55 9.85
CA ILE A 98 12.04 9.76 9.27
C ILE A 98 13.39 10.35 9.66
N LEU A 99 13.57 11.66 9.50
CA LEU A 99 14.80 12.36 9.88
C LEU A 99 15.14 12.14 11.36
N ASN A 100 14.20 12.39 12.28
CA ASN A 100 14.42 12.22 13.73
C ASN A 100 14.74 10.78 14.14
N LEU A 101 14.30 9.79 13.37
CA LEU A 101 14.54 8.38 13.65
C LEU A 101 15.83 7.84 13.01
N THR A 102 16.41 8.56 12.05
CA THR A 102 17.57 8.09 11.29
C THR A 102 18.80 8.96 11.49
N GLU A 103 18.62 10.20 11.97
CA GLU A 103 19.70 11.11 12.32
C GLU A 103 20.62 10.47 13.38
N GLY A 104 21.91 10.38 13.05
CA GLY A 104 22.92 9.75 13.90
C GLY A 104 22.92 8.21 13.91
N ILE A 105 22.03 7.56 13.15
CA ILE A 105 22.03 6.09 12.97
C ILE A 105 22.77 5.70 11.70
N THR A 106 22.57 6.44 10.61
CA THR A 106 23.22 6.18 9.33
C THR A 106 23.72 7.46 8.68
N ASP A 107 24.94 7.39 8.12
CA ASP A 107 25.52 8.43 7.27
C ASP A 107 25.25 8.17 5.77
N ALA A 108 24.50 7.12 5.45
CA ALA A 108 24.20 6.75 4.08
C ALA A 108 23.14 7.69 3.49
N ASP A 109 23.29 8.01 2.20
CA ASP A 109 22.22 8.65 1.45
C ASP A 109 21.08 7.66 1.22
N PHE A 110 19.87 8.04 1.56
CA PHE A 110 18.70 7.23 1.28
C PHE A 110 17.46 8.08 1.04
N ALA A 111 16.50 7.46 0.37
CA ALA A 111 15.19 8.03 0.14
C ALA A 111 14.11 7.01 0.52
N VAL A 112 13.01 7.53 1.05
CA VAL A 112 11.81 6.79 1.43
C VAL A 112 10.68 7.28 0.54
N TYR A 113 10.10 6.33 -0.19
CA TYR A 113 8.94 6.55 -1.03
C TYR A 113 7.74 5.83 -0.44
N PHE A 114 6.57 6.45 -0.55
CA PHE A 114 5.29 5.80 -0.28
C PHE A 114 4.52 5.76 -1.61
N ASP A 115 4.28 4.56 -2.11
CA ASP A 115 3.92 4.33 -3.51
C ASP A 115 4.94 5.00 -4.45
N ASP A 116 4.54 6.06 -5.17
CA ASP A 116 5.40 6.84 -6.08
C ASP A 116 5.76 8.23 -5.53
N ASP A 117 5.27 8.59 -4.34
CA ASP A 117 5.49 9.89 -3.73
C ASP A 117 6.75 9.88 -2.84
N LEU A 118 7.65 10.83 -3.06
CA LEU A 118 8.84 11.02 -2.23
C LEU A 118 8.43 11.61 -0.87
N ILE A 119 8.70 10.86 0.20
CA ILE A 119 8.43 11.31 1.58
C ILE A 119 9.66 11.97 2.20
N TYR A 120 10.82 11.32 2.03
CA TYR A 120 12.10 11.79 2.53
C TYR A 120 13.19 11.40 1.54
N GLY A 121 14.18 12.25 1.33
CA GLY A 121 15.35 11.90 0.52
C GLY A 121 16.50 12.85 0.76
N THR A 122 17.71 12.31 0.85
CA THR A 122 18.93 13.12 0.76
C THR A 122 19.36 13.23 -0.71
N PRO A 123 19.91 14.39 -1.13
CA PRO A 123 20.51 14.51 -2.45
C PRO A 123 21.66 13.51 -2.57
N SER A 124 21.65 12.69 -3.61
CA SER A 124 22.74 11.75 -3.89
C SER A 124 23.14 11.79 -5.35
N ASP A 125 24.44 11.87 -5.60
CA ASP A 125 25.04 11.76 -6.94
C ASP A 125 25.46 10.32 -7.25
N SER A 126 25.03 9.34 -6.45
CA SER A 126 25.43 7.94 -6.63
C SER A 126 24.89 7.38 -7.96
N PRO A 127 25.76 6.78 -8.81
CA PRO A 127 25.33 6.15 -10.05
C PRO A 127 24.57 4.83 -9.81
N MET A 128 24.50 4.35 -8.56
CA MET A 128 23.87 3.10 -8.18
C MET A 128 22.90 3.34 -7.02
N VAL A 129 21.66 2.91 -7.20
CA VAL A 129 20.60 2.99 -6.19
C VAL A 129 20.11 1.58 -5.90
N VAL A 130 19.94 1.28 -4.61
CA VAL A 130 19.39 0.01 -4.14
C VAL A 130 18.06 0.28 -3.46
N SER A 131 17.03 -0.49 -3.81
CA SER A 131 15.68 -0.34 -3.26
C SER A 131 15.24 -1.56 -2.46
N SER A 132 14.73 -1.31 -1.25
CA SER A 132 13.99 -2.29 -0.45
C SER A 132 12.54 -1.85 -0.35
N ARG A 133 11.58 -2.78 -0.48
CA ARG A 133 10.14 -2.46 -0.48
C ARG A 133 9.35 -3.40 0.41
N ARG A 134 8.30 -2.88 1.05
CA ARG A 134 7.34 -3.65 1.83
C ARG A 134 5.92 -3.12 1.60
N MET A 135 4.97 -4.04 1.45
CA MET A 135 3.56 -3.71 1.36
C MET A 135 2.99 -3.50 2.77
N VAL A 136 2.29 -2.41 2.97
CA VAL A 136 1.52 -2.11 4.19
C VAL A 136 0.05 -2.09 3.79
N SER A 137 -0.78 -2.86 4.50
CA SER A 137 -2.21 -3.00 4.20
C SER A 137 -3.04 -2.20 5.18
N GLY A 138 -4.15 -1.62 4.73
CA GLY A 138 -5.07 -0.84 5.57
C GLY A 138 -4.80 0.66 5.63
N ILE A 139 -3.76 1.14 4.93
CA ILE A 139 -3.47 2.55 4.73
C ILE A 139 -3.71 2.86 3.26
N GLN A 140 -4.60 3.82 2.98
CA GLN A 140 -4.88 4.24 1.61
C GLN A 140 -4.96 5.77 1.57
N LEU A 141 -4.24 6.37 0.62
CA LEU A 141 -4.26 7.81 0.37
C LEU A 141 -5.71 8.31 0.22
N ASN A 142 -6.09 9.34 0.98
CA ASN A 142 -7.42 9.96 0.95
C ASN A 142 -8.62 9.02 1.27
N LYS A 143 -8.43 7.97 2.08
CA LYS A 143 -9.54 7.12 2.54
C LYS A 143 -9.54 6.83 4.03
N THR A 144 -10.73 6.63 4.57
CA THR A 144 -10.97 6.23 5.96
C THR A 144 -10.37 4.85 6.22
N ARG A 145 -9.52 4.75 7.25
CA ARG A 145 -8.79 3.55 7.69
C ARG A 145 -9.72 2.44 8.20
N GLU A 146 -10.90 2.81 8.67
CA GLU A 146 -11.89 1.92 9.26
C GLU A 146 -13.16 1.84 8.41
N GLY A 147 -13.57 0.61 8.10
CA GLY A 147 -14.87 0.31 7.51
C GLY A 147 -15.50 -0.84 8.29
N TYR A 148 -16.75 -0.65 8.71
CA TYR A 148 -17.51 -1.73 9.34
C TYR A 148 -17.96 -2.70 8.24
N THR A 149 -17.42 -3.92 8.25
CA THR A 149 -17.93 -5.01 7.41
C THR A 149 -18.82 -5.91 8.25
N SER A 150 -20.09 -6.01 7.86
CA SER A 150 -21.05 -6.91 8.49
C SER A 150 -21.29 -8.08 7.54
N ARG A 151 -20.89 -9.29 7.93
CA ARG A 151 -21.17 -10.51 7.19
C ARG A 151 -22.31 -11.27 7.87
N VAL A 152 -23.50 -11.25 7.26
CA VAL A 152 -24.62 -12.10 7.67
C VAL A 152 -24.63 -13.32 6.74
N ILE A 153 -24.44 -14.51 7.30
CA ILE A 153 -24.62 -15.78 6.60
C ILE A 153 -25.92 -16.40 7.10
N ILE A 154 -26.88 -16.58 6.21
CA ILE A 154 -28.13 -17.29 6.50
C ILE A 154 -28.04 -18.69 5.88
N THR A 155 -28.08 -19.73 6.71
CA THR A 155 -28.17 -21.13 6.26
C THR A 155 -29.40 -21.79 6.87
N GLY A 156 -30.24 -22.41 6.01
CA GLY A 156 -31.40 -23.20 6.46
C GLY A 156 -32.79 -22.58 6.19
N VAL A 157 -32.97 -21.82 5.10
CA VAL A 157 -34.31 -21.31 4.73
C VAL A 157 -35.10 -22.41 4.03
N ILE A 158 -36.04 -23.05 4.76
CA ILE A 158 -37.01 -24.00 4.20
C ILE A 158 -38.28 -23.28 3.73
N ASN A 159 -38.62 -22.15 4.35
CA ASN A 159 -39.66 -21.21 3.91
C ASN A 159 -39.14 -19.79 4.08
N ARG A 160 -39.14 -19.01 2.99
CA ARG A 160 -38.69 -17.62 2.97
C ARG A 160 -39.91 -16.74 3.20
N THR A 161 -39.99 -16.11 4.36
CA THR A 161 -40.91 -14.98 4.58
C THR A 161 -40.30 -13.76 3.92
N GLU A 162 -40.89 -13.33 2.81
CA GLU A 162 -40.51 -12.10 2.12
C GLU A 162 -41.42 -10.96 2.60
N PHE A 163 -40.81 -9.84 2.96
CA PHE A 163 -41.51 -8.63 3.35
C PHE A 163 -41.31 -7.59 2.25
N ALA A 164 -42.39 -6.93 1.86
CA ALA A 164 -42.34 -5.79 0.97
C ALA A 164 -42.94 -4.59 1.70
N PHE A 165 -42.17 -3.51 1.79
CA PHE A 165 -42.55 -2.30 2.50
C PHE A 165 -42.80 -1.18 1.49
N VAL A 166 -43.85 -0.39 1.73
CA VAL A 166 -44.06 0.89 1.05
C VAL A 166 -44.17 1.95 2.12
N TYR A 167 -43.36 2.99 2.00
CA TYR A 167 -43.33 4.09 2.93
C TYR A 167 -44.12 5.26 2.37
N PHE A 168 -44.89 5.90 3.23
CA PHE A 168 -45.33 7.27 3.01
C PHE A 168 -44.15 8.16 3.39
N GLU A 169 -43.67 8.98 2.45
CA GLU A 169 -42.64 9.97 2.74
C GLU A 169 -43.21 11.03 3.70
N GLY A 170 -42.37 11.93 4.23
CA GLY A 170 -42.71 12.97 5.23
C GLY A 170 -44.19 13.41 5.35
N PHE A 171 -44.55 14.58 4.83
CA PHE A 171 -45.95 15.04 4.84
C PHE A 171 -46.60 14.76 3.48
N GLU A 172 -47.46 13.74 3.40
CA GLU A 172 -48.18 13.39 2.16
C GLU A 172 -49.55 14.09 2.02
N GLY A 173 -49.91 14.99 2.94
CA GLY A 173 -51.13 15.80 2.89
C GLY A 173 -52.27 15.33 3.80
N GLU A 174 -53.34 16.11 3.84
CA GLU A 174 -54.58 15.79 4.59
C GLU A 174 -55.61 15.14 3.65
N GLY A 175 -56.04 13.91 3.97
CA GLY A 175 -57.08 13.20 3.21
C GLY A 175 -56.83 11.70 3.06
N ASN A 176 -57.48 11.09 2.05
CA ASN A 176 -57.30 9.66 1.74
C ASN A 176 -55.95 9.45 1.02
N LEU A 177 -55.03 8.74 1.69
CA LEU A 177 -53.74 8.36 1.13
C LEU A 177 -53.83 6.96 0.48
N THR A 178 -53.19 6.77 -0.68
CA THR A 178 -53.18 5.49 -1.39
C THR A 178 -51.79 5.23 -1.97
N LYS A 179 -51.24 4.04 -1.70
CA LYS A 179 -49.99 3.55 -2.29
C LYS A 179 -50.19 2.15 -2.84
N PHE A 180 -49.52 1.88 -3.96
CA PHE A 180 -49.53 0.57 -4.60
C PHE A 180 -48.31 -0.23 -4.16
N LEU A 181 -48.55 -1.46 -3.70
CA LEU A 181 -47.52 -2.44 -3.41
C LEU A 181 -47.60 -3.55 -4.48
N PHE A 182 -46.48 -3.79 -5.16
CA PHE A 182 -46.38 -4.85 -6.17
C PHE A 182 -45.73 -6.08 -5.55
N ILE A 183 -46.45 -7.21 -5.59
CA ILE A 183 -45.95 -8.50 -5.12
C ILE A 183 -45.34 -9.24 -6.32
N PRO A 184 -44.13 -9.81 -6.21
CA PRO A 184 -43.51 -10.59 -7.27
C PRO A 184 -44.37 -11.79 -7.70
N GLU A 185 -44.26 -12.18 -8.98
CA GLU A 185 -44.95 -13.36 -9.49
C GLU A 185 -44.48 -14.65 -8.78
N GLY A 186 -45.44 -15.48 -8.37
CA GLY A 186 -45.19 -16.76 -7.68
C GLY A 186 -45.28 -16.70 -6.16
N VAL A 187 -45.62 -15.54 -5.57
CA VAL A 187 -45.78 -15.38 -4.11
C VAL A 187 -47.24 -15.05 -3.77
N SER A 188 -47.81 -15.71 -2.76
CA SER A 188 -49.14 -15.41 -2.23
C SER A 188 -49.01 -14.59 -0.94
N ALA A 189 -49.75 -13.49 -0.84
CA ALA A 189 -49.83 -12.73 0.41
C ALA A 189 -50.64 -13.50 1.46
N GLU A 190 -50.05 -13.75 2.61
CA GLU A 190 -50.75 -14.37 3.75
C GLU A 190 -51.43 -13.32 4.64
N SER A 191 -50.80 -12.15 4.80
CA SER A 191 -51.33 -11.02 5.56
C SER A 191 -50.69 -9.70 5.10
N ALA A 192 -51.38 -8.58 5.33
CA ALA A 192 -50.87 -7.24 5.08
C ALA A 192 -51.27 -6.33 6.24
N TYR A 193 -50.31 -5.61 6.80
CA TYR A 193 -50.51 -4.70 7.92
C TYR A 193 -49.95 -3.31 7.56
N MET A 194 -50.63 -2.26 8.02
CA MET A 194 -50.19 -0.87 7.90
C MET A 194 -50.06 -0.32 9.31
N GLU A 195 -48.84 0.05 9.70
CA GLU A 195 -48.60 0.76 10.96
C GLU A 195 -48.54 2.27 10.66
N LEU A 196 -49.30 3.05 11.42
CA LEU A 196 -49.39 4.51 11.26
C LEU A 196 -49.19 5.15 12.62
N GLU A 197 -48.14 5.94 12.78
CA GLU A 197 -47.92 6.74 13.98
C GLU A 197 -48.69 8.05 13.82
N GLY A 198 -49.88 8.11 14.44
CA GLY A 198 -50.67 9.34 14.49
C GLY A 198 -50.02 10.33 15.44
N GLY A 199 -49.26 11.28 14.91
CA GLY A 199 -48.68 12.38 15.68
C GLY A 199 -49.78 13.14 16.43
N GLY A 200 -49.64 13.20 17.76
CA GLY A 200 -50.43 14.07 18.64
C GLY A 200 -49.71 15.37 18.92
#